data_AF-A0A2D7VWM6-F1
#
_entry.id   AF-A0A2D7VWM6-F1
#
_cell.length_a   1.000
_cell.length_b   1.000
_cell.length_c   1.000
_cell.angle_alpha   90.00
_cell.angle_beta   90.00
_cell.angle_gamma   90.00
#
_symmetry.space_group_name_H-M   'P 1'
#
loop_
_entity.id
_entity.type
_entity.pdbx_description
1 polymer ?
#
loop_
_entity_poly.entity_id
_entity_poly.type
_entity_poly.pdbx_seq_one_letter_code
_entity_poly.pdbx_strand_id
1 'polypeptide(L)'
;MMYLLQTDTDATWMAPYAYTIVLLGFGFFLFRVFENWYASTFNKPLFRHFLVFRNIPKVQQQVLENEFYFYSLLSSKHKRQFRHRVAT
;
A
#
# COMPACT_ATOMS: atom_id res chain seq x y z
N MET A 1 -15.45 49.61 17.57
CA MET A 1 -14.68 48.38 17.34
C MET A 1 -15.61 47.17 17.50
N MET A 2 -16.48 46.94 16.52
CA MET A 2 -17.48 45.86 16.52
C MET A 2 -17.88 45.56 15.06
N TYR A 3 -16.88 45.43 14.18
CA TYR A 3 -17.08 45.06 12.77
C TYR A 3 -16.43 43.71 12.42
N LEU A 4 -15.75 43.06 13.38
CA LEU A 4 -15.03 41.79 13.17
C LEU A 4 -15.88 40.54 13.45
N LEU A 5 -17.14 40.70 13.84
CA LEU A 5 -18.05 39.62 14.25
C LEU A 5 -19.38 39.61 13.48
N GLN A 6 -19.42 40.13 12.25
CA GLN A 6 -20.49 39.77 11.34
C GLN A 6 -20.10 38.45 10.67
N THR A 7 -20.69 37.34 11.14
CA THR A 7 -20.62 36.08 10.42
C THR A 7 -21.40 36.25 9.12
N ASP A 8 -20.67 36.38 8.01
CA ASP A 8 -21.25 36.41 6.67
C ASP A 8 -22.10 35.14 6.50
N THR A 9 -23.42 35.30 6.40
CA THR A 9 -24.38 34.19 6.39
C THR A 9 -24.30 33.36 5.11
N ASP A 10 -23.68 33.91 4.06
CA ASP A 10 -23.56 33.29 2.75
C ASP A 10 -22.26 32.47 2.62
N ALA A 11 -22.10 31.48 3.50
CA ALA A 11 -21.00 30.52 3.49
C ALA A 11 -21.11 29.44 2.37
N THR A 12 -22.01 29.63 1.40
CA THR A 12 -22.28 28.66 0.33
C THR A 12 -21.07 28.39 -0.56
N TRP A 13 -20.16 29.37 -0.70
CA TRP A 13 -18.89 29.21 -1.41
C TRP A 13 -17.90 28.27 -0.71
N MET A 14 -18.06 28.05 0.61
CA MET A 14 -17.24 27.11 1.38
C MET A 14 -17.72 25.67 1.29
N ALA A 15 -18.97 25.45 0.88
CA ALA A 15 -19.58 24.13 0.74
C ALA A 15 -18.73 23.14 -0.08
N PRO A 16 -18.20 23.46 -1.28
CA PRO A 16 -17.38 22.52 -2.04
C PRO A 16 -16.14 22.06 -1.28
N TYR A 17 -15.47 22.97 -0.56
CA TYR A 17 -14.29 22.63 0.23
C TYR A 17 -14.65 21.72 1.42
N ALA A 18 -15.73 22.02 2.12
CA ALA A 18 -16.24 21.17 3.20
C ALA A 18 -16.55 19.75 2.69
N TYR A 19 -17.24 19.62 1.55
CA TYR A 19 -17.51 18.32 0.94
C TYR A 19 -16.22 17.58 0.57
N THR A 20 -15.22 18.26 0.00
CA THR A 20 -13.93 17.61 -0.34
C THR A 20 -13.21 17.06 0.90
N ILE A 21 -13.21 17.80 2.02
CA ILE A 21 -12.58 17.37 3.27
C ILE A 21 -13.29 16.14 3.83
N VAL A 22 -14.63 16.15 3.84
CA VAL A 22 -15.42 15.01 4.31
C VAL A 22 -15.21 13.79 3.41
N LEU A 23 -15.17 13.98 2.09
CA LEU A 23 -14.97 12.89 1.13
C LEU A 23 -13.57 12.29 1.28
N LEU A 24 -12.53 13.11 1.45
CA LEU A 24 -11.16 12.62 1.71
C LEU A 24 -11.07 11.87 3.05
N GLY A 25 -11.66 12.42 4.12
CA GLY A 25 -11.69 11.76 5.43
C GLY A 25 -12.44 10.42 5.38
N PHE A 26 -13.57 10.39 4.70
CA PHE A 26 -14.36 9.18 4.50
C PHE A 26 -13.63 8.14 3.64
N GLY A 27 -12.96 8.59 2.56
CA GLY A 27 -12.13 7.73 1.73
C GLY A 27 -10.96 7.11 2.51
N PHE A 28 -10.29 7.89 3.35
CA PHE A 28 -9.21 7.39 4.21
C PHE A 28 -9.72 6.39 5.26
N PHE A 29 -10.90 6.66 5.83
CA PHE A 29 -11.55 5.74 6.76
C PHE A 29 -11.88 4.41 6.09
N LEU A 30 -12.53 4.45 4.91
CA LEU A 30 -12.84 3.26 4.12
C LEU A 30 -11.58 2.48 3.75
N PHE A 31 -10.52 3.18 3.33
CA PHE A 31 -9.24 2.56 3.01
C PHE A 31 -8.67 1.79 4.21
N ARG A 32 -8.71 2.38 5.41
CA ARG A 32 -8.22 1.74 6.63
C ARG A 32 -9.05 0.53 7.04
N VAL A 33 -10.38 0.60 6.92
CA VAL A 33 -11.28 -0.53 7.21
C VAL A 33 -11.03 -1.66 6.21
N PHE A 34 -10.91 -1.32 4.92
CA PHE A 34 -10.61 -2.28 3.87
C PHE A 34 -9.25 -2.96 4.08
N GLU A 35 -8.22 -2.19 4.44
CA GLU A 35 -6.90 -2.72 4.73
C GLU A 35 -6.94 -3.72 5.90
N ASN A 36 -7.62 -3.37 6.99
CA ASN A 36 -7.72 -4.23 8.16
C ASN A 36 -8.52 -5.51 7.88
N TRP A 37 -9.63 -5.38 7.14
CA TRP A 37 -10.43 -6.53 6.72
C TRP A 37 -9.63 -7.46 5.79
N TYR A 38 -8.96 -6.90 4.78
CA TYR A 38 -8.11 -7.68 3.88
C TYR A 38 -6.97 -8.37 4.64
N ALA A 39 -6.30 -7.65 5.54
CA ALA A 39 -5.23 -8.22 6.35
C ALA A 39 -5.72 -9.37 7.24
N SER A 40 -6.93 -9.27 7.81
CA SER A 40 -7.56 -10.33 8.60
C SER A 40 -7.93 -11.56 7.76
N THR A 41 -8.57 -11.38 6.60
CA THR A 41 -8.97 -12.49 5.72
C THR A 41 -7.77 -13.21 5.10
N PHE A 42 -6.78 -12.46 4.62
CA PHE A 42 -5.64 -13.04 3.90
C PHE A 42 -4.41 -13.28 4.79
N ASN A 43 -4.47 -12.91 6.08
CA ASN A 43 -3.35 -12.92 7.05
C ASN A 43 -2.07 -12.27 6.50
N LYS A 44 -2.23 -11.29 5.60
CA LYS A 44 -1.13 -10.68 4.83
C LYS A 44 -1.41 -9.19 4.59
N PRO A 45 -0.52 -8.27 5.01
CA PRO A 45 -0.71 -6.84 4.76
C PRO A 45 -0.54 -6.51 3.27
N LEU A 46 -1.50 -5.75 2.71
CA LEU A 46 -1.52 -5.34 1.29
C LEU A 46 -0.24 -4.60 0.88
N PHE A 47 0.20 -3.66 1.71
CA PHE A 47 1.35 -2.78 1.42
C PHE A 47 2.65 -3.54 1.18
N ARG A 48 2.88 -4.64 1.89
CA ARG A 48 4.16 -5.36 1.80
C ARG A 48 4.29 -6.17 0.51
N HIS A 49 3.17 -6.62 -0.08
CA HIS A 49 3.23 -7.55 -1.20
C HIS A 49 3.13 -6.89 -2.58
N PHE A 50 2.50 -5.72 -2.68
CA PHE A 50 2.34 -5.02 -3.96
C PHE A 50 3.45 -3.99 -4.26
N LEU A 51 3.95 -3.27 -3.26
CA LEU A 51 4.80 -2.08 -3.49
C LEU A 51 6.32 -2.36 -3.51
N VAL A 52 6.79 -3.42 -2.85
CA VAL A 52 8.24 -3.68 -2.73
C VAL A 52 8.59 -4.97 -3.47
N PHE A 53 8.73 -4.89 -4.79
CA PHE A 53 9.35 -5.95 -5.58
C PHE A 53 10.85 -5.66 -5.72
N ARG A 54 11.64 -6.01 -4.70
CA ARG A 54 13.09 -6.11 -4.86
C ARG A 54 13.42 -7.43 -5.55
N ASN A 55 14.01 -7.31 -6.74
CA ASN A 55 14.55 -8.44 -7.49
C ASN A 55 16.07 -8.47 -7.34
N ILE A 56 16.60 -9.68 -7.24
CA ILE A 56 18.03 -9.95 -7.23
C ILE A 56 18.61 -9.69 -8.64
N PRO A 57 19.85 -9.17 -8.76
CA PRO A 57 20.52 -9.06 -10.06
C PRO A 57 20.70 -10.41 -10.76
N LYS A 58 20.66 -10.41 -12.10
CA LYS A 58 20.67 -11.63 -12.93
C LYS A 58 21.85 -12.58 -12.65
N VAL A 59 23.02 -12.04 -12.32
CA VAL A 59 24.23 -12.81 -11.99
C VAL A 59 24.02 -13.66 -10.73
N GLN A 60 23.47 -13.07 -9.66
CA GLN A 60 23.17 -13.78 -8.43
C GLN A 60 22.03 -14.79 -8.60
N GLN A 61 21.09 -14.52 -9.53
CA GLN A 61 20.07 -15.51 -9.90
C GLN A 61 20.68 -16.76 -10.55
N GLN A 62 21.68 -16.59 -11.42
CA GLN A 62 22.38 -17.72 -12.05
C GLN A 62 23.15 -18.55 -11.04
N VAL A 63 23.81 -17.91 -10.06
CA VAL A 63 24.45 -18.60 -8.94
C VAL A 63 23.44 -19.43 -8.14
N LEU A 64 22.26 -18.86 -7.83
CA LEU A 64 21.19 -19.59 -7.14
C LEU A 64 20.71 -20.83 -7.91
N GLU A 65 20.63 -20.75 -9.23
CA GLU A 65 20.16 -21.86 -10.08
C GLU A 65 21.23 -22.94 -10.29
N ASN A 66 22.51 -22.54 -10.38
CA ASN A 66 23.62 -23.45 -10.67
C ASN A 66 24.20 -24.11 -9.42
N GLU A 67 24.27 -23.40 -8.29
CA GLU A 67 24.94 -23.91 -7.08
C GLU A 67 23.99 -24.59 -6.10
N PHE A 68 22.70 -24.24 -6.13
CA PHE A 68 21.72 -24.79 -5.19
C PHE A 68 20.73 -25.70 -5.90
N TYR A 69 20.96 -27.01 -5.83
CA TYR A 69 20.03 -28.03 -6.36
C TYR A 69 18.60 -27.86 -5.80
N PHE A 70 18.46 -27.48 -4.52
CA PHE A 70 17.16 -27.18 -3.91
C PHE A 70 16.40 -26.07 -4.65
N TYR A 71 17.11 -25.05 -5.14
CA TYR A 71 16.47 -23.92 -5.83
C TYR A 71 15.87 -24.32 -7.17
N SER A 72 16.47 -25.29 -7.88
CA SER A 72 15.95 -25.80 -9.15
C SER A 72 14.59 -26.51 -8.96
N LEU A 73 14.41 -27.19 -7.82
CA LEU A 73 13.20 -27.95 -7.45
C LEU A 73 11.99 -27.07 -7.07
N LEU A 74 12.19 -25.79 -6.78
CA LEU A 74 11.13 -24.88 -6.36
C LEU A 74 10.21 -24.47 -7.54
N SER A 75 8.90 -24.44 -7.29
CA SER A 75 7.91 -23.86 -8.22
C SER A 75 8.15 -22.36 -8.43
N SER A 76 7.75 -21.82 -9.58
CA SER A 76 7.95 -20.40 -9.97
C SER A 76 7.48 -19.40 -8.90
N LYS A 77 6.37 -19.68 -8.22
CA LYS A 77 5.85 -18.85 -7.11
C LYS A 77 6.80 -18.81 -5.92
N HIS A 78 7.35 -19.97 -5.53
CA HIS A 78 8.29 -20.08 -4.42
C HIS A 78 9.68 -19.53 -4.78
N LYS A 79 10.14 -19.73 -6.02
CA LYS A 79 11.35 -19.07 -6.56
C LYS A 79 11.22 -17.55 -6.44
N ARG A 80 10.08 -16.97 -6.83
CA ARG A 80 9.83 -15.53 -6.72
C ARG A 80 9.86 -15.05 -5.25
N GLN A 81 9.27 -15.82 -4.34
CA GLN A 81 9.28 -15.49 -2.92
C GLN A 81 10.68 -15.61 -2.29
N PHE A 82 11.46 -16.62 -2.68
CA PHE A 82 12.83 -16.80 -2.23
C PHE A 82 13.74 -15.66 -2.70
N ARG A 83 13.63 -15.26 -3.97
CA ARG A 83 14.35 -14.09 -4.51
C ARG A 83 14.04 -12.82 -3.73
N HIS A 84 12.76 -12.59 -3.43
CA HIS A 84 12.33 -11.42 -2.67
C HIS A 84 12.91 -11.40 -1.24
N ARG A 85 12.96 -12.57 -0.59
CA ARG A 85 13.53 -12.73 0.76
C ARG A 85 15.05 -12.55 0.79
N VAL A 86 15.76 -13.02 -0.22
CA VAL A 86 17.23 -12.89 -0.32
C VAL A 86 17.64 -11.46 -0.73
N ALA A 87 16.76 -10.71 -1.40
CA ALA A 87 17.00 -9.31 -1.78
C ALA A 87 16.60 -8.26 -0.71
N THR A 88 15.88 -8.66 0.36
CA THR A 88 15.51 -7.80 1.49
C THR A 88 16.68 -7.69 2.45
#